data_AF-A0A932EJZ1-F1
#
_entry.id   AF-A0A932EJZ1-F1
#
_cell.length_a   1.000
_cell.length_b   1.000
_cell.length_c   1.000
_cell.angle_alpha   90.00
_cell.angle_beta   90.00
_cell.angle_gamma   90.00
#
_symmetry.space_group_name_H-M   'P 1'
#
loop_
_entity.id
_entity.type
_entity.pdbx_description
1 polymer ?
#
loop_
_entity_poly.entity_id
_entity_poly.type
_entity_poly.pdbx_seq_one_letter_code
_entity_poly.pdbx_strand_id
1 'polypeptide(L)'
;MTYRRLGEIAAVALLMGLPGTALGQSAKPPVMTHDAAGKEKCMTCHAVGVMEAVKDVPATHQDRGEDTCAWCHAKDAAMQTKTPPAIAHTLQGRAMCLMCHKVGVMPAVPDVPADHQGRTEKQCQMCHQPKPA
;
A
#
# COMPACT_ATOMS: atom_id res chain seq x y z
N MET A 1 12.76 63.59 -18.92
CA MET A 1 12.41 63.91 -17.51
C MET A 1 11.21 63.03 -17.17
N THR A 2 11.25 62.03 -16.30
CA THR A 2 12.16 61.80 -15.17
C THR A 2 12.16 60.32 -14.84
N TYR A 3 13.36 59.79 -14.60
CA TYR A 3 13.65 58.45 -14.11
C TYR A 3 13.14 58.22 -12.68
N ARG A 4 13.07 56.93 -12.32
CA ARG A 4 13.36 56.35 -10.98
C ARG A 4 12.14 56.01 -10.13
N ARG A 5 11.95 54.71 -9.86
CA ARG A 5 12.21 54.00 -8.59
C ARG A 5 11.69 52.56 -8.71
N LEU A 6 12.59 51.57 -8.72
CA LEU A 6 13.05 50.78 -7.56
C LEU A 6 11.96 49.86 -7.01
N GLY A 7 12.24 48.56 -6.97
CA GLY A 7 11.56 47.66 -6.02
C GLY A 7 11.29 46.26 -6.54
N GLU A 8 12.34 45.48 -6.76
CA GLU A 8 12.27 44.02 -6.75
C GLU A 8 11.70 43.55 -5.41
N ILE A 9 10.61 42.78 -5.41
CA ILE A 9 10.31 41.88 -4.31
C ILE A 9 9.96 40.53 -4.92
N ALA A 10 11.00 39.72 -5.07
CA ALA A 10 10.88 38.28 -5.22
C ALA A 10 10.19 37.73 -3.96
N ALA A 11 8.89 37.44 -4.05
CA ALA A 11 8.20 36.63 -3.07
C ALA A 11 8.65 35.18 -3.26
N VAL A 12 9.79 34.85 -2.67
CA VAL A 12 10.28 33.48 -2.54
C VAL A 12 9.25 32.72 -1.72
N ALA A 13 8.56 31.80 -2.41
CA ALA A 13 7.65 30.83 -1.83
C ALA A 13 8.41 29.95 -0.82
N LEU A 14 8.31 30.28 0.46
CA LEU A 14 8.84 29.46 1.54
C LEU A 14 7.80 28.38 1.90
N LEU A 15 7.73 27.35 1.04
CA LEU A 15 7.06 26.08 1.34
C LEU A 15 7.91 25.29 2.34
N MET A 16 7.88 25.69 3.62
CA MET A 16 8.44 24.89 4.70
C MET A 16 7.54 23.69 4.98
N GLY A 17 7.98 22.55 4.45
CA GLY A 17 7.91 21.22 5.06
C GLY A 17 6.65 20.86 5.84
N LEU A 18 5.66 20.32 5.14
CA LEU A 18 4.75 19.37 5.78
C LEU A 18 5.58 18.17 6.27
N PRO A 19 5.53 17.78 7.55
CA PRO A 19 6.17 16.55 8.00
C PRO A 19 5.51 15.40 7.23
N GLY A 20 6.27 14.82 6.31
CA GLY A 20 5.87 13.61 5.60
C GLY A 20 5.53 12.58 6.66
N THR A 21 4.25 12.20 6.73
CA THR A 21 3.80 11.10 7.55
C THR A 21 4.58 9.87 7.12
N ALA A 22 5.51 9.46 7.97
CA ALA A 22 6.17 8.17 7.88
C ALA A 22 5.10 7.08 7.97
N LEU A 23 4.59 6.63 6.82
CA LEU A 23 3.74 5.46 6.74
C LEU A 23 4.64 4.24 6.94
N GLY A 24 4.79 3.84 8.21
CA GLY A 24 5.22 2.50 8.57
C GLY A 24 4.27 1.44 7.99
N GLN A 25 4.60 0.17 8.20
CA GLN A 25 3.82 -1.00 7.77
C GLN A 25 2.30 -0.75 7.79
N SER A 26 1.61 -1.21 6.75
CA SER A 26 0.18 -0.97 6.56
C SER A 26 -0.59 -1.22 7.85
N ALA A 27 -1.38 -0.23 8.28
CA ALA A 27 -2.23 -0.36 9.47
C ALA A 27 -3.11 -1.62 9.36
N LYS A 28 -3.30 -2.31 10.48
CA LYS A 28 -4.11 -3.54 10.51
C LYS A 28 -5.51 -3.25 9.94
N PRO A 29 -5.91 -3.90 8.84
CA PRO A 29 -7.22 -3.67 8.23
C PRO A 29 -8.35 -4.19 9.13
N PRO A 30 -9.58 -3.67 9.01
CA PRO A 30 -10.73 -4.23 9.73
C PRO A 30 -11.03 -5.65 9.24
N VAL A 31 -11.58 -6.50 10.11
CA VAL A 31 -12.08 -7.83 9.74
C VAL A 31 -13.49 -7.68 9.16
N MET A 32 -13.81 -8.46 8.12
CA MET A 32 -15.16 -8.56 7.58
C MET A 32 -16.16 -9.02 8.66
N THR A 33 -17.34 -8.42 8.68
CA THR A 33 -18.38 -8.74 9.68
C THR A 33 -19.38 -9.80 9.23
N HIS A 34 -19.24 -10.26 7.98
CA HIS A 34 -20.09 -11.30 7.39
C HIS A 34 -19.22 -12.39 6.76
N ASP A 35 -19.82 -13.55 6.49
CA ASP A 35 -19.18 -14.61 5.73
C ASP A 35 -19.06 -14.22 4.25
N ALA A 36 -17.96 -14.62 3.62
CA ALA A 36 -17.71 -14.43 2.19
C ALA A 36 -18.29 -15.57 1.34
N ALA A 37 -18.68 -16.71 1.93
CA ALA A 37 -19.26 -17.83 1.20
C ALA A 37 -20.51 -17.40 0.41
N GLY A 38 -20.46 -17.52 -0.92
CA GLY A 38 -21.50 -17.07 -1.85
C GLY A 38 -21.55 -15.55 -2.05
N LYS A 39 -20.55 -14.80 -1.57
CA LYS A 39 -20.41 -13.34 -1.64
C LYS A 39 -18.99 -12.91 -2.02
N GLU A 40 -18.29 -13.73 -2.80
CA GLU A 40 -16.88 -13.56 -3.14
C GLU A 40 -16.64 -12.32 -4.02
N LYS A 41 -17.67 -11.91 -4.77
CA LYS A 41 -17.70 -10.65 -5.52
C LYS A 41 -18.08 -9.47 -4.62
N CYS A 42 -17.22 -9.18 -3.65
CA CYS A 42 -17.24 -8.03 -2.74
C CYS A 42 -17.73 -6.72 -3.39
N MET A 43 -17.25 -6.34 -4.59
CA MET A 43 -17.63 -5.08 -5.24
C MET A 43 -19.08 -5.04 -5.74
N THR A 44 -19.80 -6.16 -5.72
CA THR A 44 -21.25 -6.17 -5.99
C THR A 44 -22.05 -5.40 -4.93
N CYS A 45 -21.51 -5.29 -3.70
CA CYS A 45 -22.15 -4.57 -2.61
C CYS A 45 -21.29 -3.43 -2.05
N HIS A 46 -19.97 -3.57 -2.07
CA HIS A 46 -19.02 -2.60 -1.50
C HIS A 46 -18.45 -1.61 -2.50
N ALA A 47 -18.81 -1.68 -3.79
CA ALA A 47 -18.43 -0.64 -4.73
C ALA A 47 -19.15 0.67 -4.39
N VAL A 48 -18.45 1.78 -4.64
CA VAL A 48 -18.92 3.13 -4.29
C VAL A 48 -20.29 3.40 -4.88
N GLY A 49 -21.27 3.69 -4.02
CA GLY A 49 -22.63 4.07 -4.40
C GLY A 49 -23.49 2.95 -5.00
N VAL A 50 -23.08 1.68 -4.89
CA VAL A 50 -23.87 0.55 -5.42
C VAL A 50 -24.97 0.11 -4.45
N MET A 51 -24.74 0.18 -3.15
CA MET A 51 -25.71 -0.25 -2.14
C MET A 51 -25.65 0.65 -0.90
N GLU A 52 -26.60 1.60 -0.78
CA GLU A 52 -26.65 2.61 0.30
C GLU A 52 -26.58 2.02 1.72
N ALA A 53 -27.15 0.83 1.92
CA ALA A 53 -27.17 0.16 3.22
C ALA A 53 -25.82 -0.51 3.59
N VAL A 54 -24.86 -0.56 2.67
CA VAL A 54 -23.56 -1.21 2.83
C VAL A 54 -22.45 -0.17 2.73
N LYS A 55 -21.44 -0.30 3.58
CA LYS A 55 -20.30 0.60 3.58
C LYS A 55 -19.47 0.42 2.31
N ASP A 56 -19.25 1.51 1.59
CA ASP A 56 -18.37 1.56 0.43
C ASP A 56 -16.91 1.24 0.77
N VAL A 57 -16.21 0.68 -0.22
CA VAL A 57 -14.76 0.51 -0.19
C VAL A 57 -14.07 1.89 -0.07
N PRO A 58 -13.02 2.03 0.77
CA PRO A 58 -12.28 3.27 0.87
C PRO A 58 -11.57 3.63 -0.44
N ALA A 59 -11.44 4.93 -0.74
CA ALA A 59 -10.72 5.43 -1.92
C ALA A 59 -9.27 4.91 -2.04
N THR A 60 -8.64 4.55 -0.92
CA THR A 60 -7.29 3.96 -0.89
C THR A 60 -7.20 2.57 -1.56
N HIS A 61 -8.33 2.01 -2.02
CA HIS A 61 -8.40 0.71 -2.69
C HIS A 61 -8.53 0.80 -4.21
N GLN A 62 -8.47 2.00 -4.82
CA GLN A 62 -8.78 2.17 -6.26
C GLN A 62 -7.97 1.28 -7.20
N ASP A 63 -6.77 0.84 -6.79
CA ASP A 63 -5.84 0.04 -7.61
C ASP A 63 -5.74 -1.43 -7.18
N ARG A 64 -6.67 -1.88 -6.32
CA ARG A 64 -6.73 -3.25 -5.80
C ARG A 64 -7.75 -4.08 -6.58
N GLY A 65 -7.39 -5.32 -6.89
CA GLY A 65 -8.28 -6.28 -7.53
C GLY A 65 -9.28 -6.89 -6.52
N GLU A 66 -10.41 -7.35 -7.04
CA GLU A 66 -11.47 -8.07 -6.31
C GLU A 66 -10.92 -9.22 -5.44
N ASP A 67 -9.95 -9.95 -6.01
CA ASP A 67 -9.31 -11.12 -5.42
C ASP A 67 -8.45 -10.81 -4.19
N THR A 68 -8.11 -9.53 -3.98
CA THR A 68 -7.23 -9.11 -2.90
C THR A 68 -7.96 -8.82 -1.59
N CYS A 69 -9.28 -8.67 -1.60
CA CYS A 69 -10.06 -8.27 -0.43
C CYS A 69 -9.87 -9.24 0.74
N ALA A 70 -9.95 -10.55 0.47
CA ALA A 70 -9.81 -11.59 1.48
C ALA A 70 -8.39 -11.69 2.07
N TRP A 71 -7.37 -11.19 1.37
CA TRP A 71 -5.98 -11.20 1.89
C TRP A 71 -5.80 -10.28 3.10
N CYS A 72 -6.70 -9.31 3.23
CA CYS A 72 -6.70 -8.34 4.31
C CYS A 72 -7.88 -8.55 5.25
N HIS A 73 -9.09 -8.74 4.73
CA HIS A 73 -10.31 -8.63 5.53
C HIS A 73 -10.82 -9.97 6.08
N ALA A 74 -10.37 -11.12 5.57
CA ALA A 74 -10.81 -12.41 6.12
C ALA A 74 -10.24 -12.59 7.54
N LYS A 75 -11.04 -13.17 8.44
CA LYS A 75 -10.70 -13.30 9.87
C LYS A 75 -9.36 -13.99 10.13
N ASP A 76 -9.00 -14.92 9.26
CA ASP A 76 -7.83 -15.78 9.30
C ASP A 76 -6.75 -15.36 8.29
N ALA A 77 -6.93 -14.24 7.60
CA ALA A 77 -5.95 -13.72 6.66
C ALA A 77 -4.61 -13.44 7.34
N ALA A 78 -3.51 -13.54 6.58
CA ALA A 78 -2.17 -13.28 7.09
C ALA A 78 -2.03 -11.84 7.64
N MET A 79 -2.72 -10.85 7.05
CA MET A 79 -2.74 -9.48 7.55
C MET A 79 -3.53 -9.30 8.86
N GLN A 80 -4.35 -10.28 9.25
CA GLN A 80 -5.07 -10.29 10.53
C GLN A 80 -4.31 -11.03 11.63
N THR A 81 -3.59 -12.08 11.25
CA THR A 81 -2.97 -13.05 12.17
C THR A 81 -1.46 -12.90 12.30
N LYS A 82 -0.81 -12.18 11.37
CA LYS A 82 0.64 -11.98 11.32
C LYS A 82 0.98 -10.51 11.07
N THR A 83 2.25 -10.17 11.25
CA THR A 83 2.81 -8.85 10.89
C THR A 83 3.80 -9.03 9.74
N PRO A 84 3.59 -8.42 8.57
CA PRO A 84 4.55 -8.49 7.48
C PRO A 84 5.84 -7.73 7.86
N PRO A 85 7.03 -8.29 7.61
CA PRO A 85 8.28 -7.57 7.82
C PRO A 85 8.37 -6.33 6.92
N ALA A 86 9.01 -5.27 7.43
CA ALA A 86 9.32 -4.08 6.64
C ALA A 86 10.42 -4.39 5.62
N ILE A 87 10.40 -3.68 4.50
CA ILE A 87 11.47 -3.75 3.50
C ILE A 87 12.70 -3.06 4.10
N ALA A 88 13.78 -3.82 4.29
CA ALA A 88 15.00 -3.38 4.97
C ALA A 88 15.94 -2.52 4.11
N HIS A 89 15.59 -2.33 2.84
CA HIS A 89 16.37 -1.56 1.87
C HIS A 89 15.47 -0.58 1.11
N THR A 90 16.10 0.35 0.41
CA THR A 90 15.40 1.28 -0.48
C THR A 90 14.95 0.56 -1.76
N LEU A 91 13.91 1.09 -2.42
CA LEU A 91 13.37 0.49 -3.65
C LEU A 91 14.04 1.02 -4.93
N GLN A 92 14.88 2.06 -4.83
CA GLN A 92 15.59 2.63 -5.97
C GLN A 92 16.47 1.58 -6.65
N GLY A 93 16.11 1.21 -7.88
CA GLY A 93 16.78 0.14 -8.64
C GLY A 93 16.54 -1.28 -8.12
N ARG A 94 15.65 -1.47 -7.13
CA ARG A 94 15.40 -2.74 -6.43
C ARG A 94 13.90 -3.03 -6.22
N ALA A 95 13.05 -2.47 -7.07
CA ALA A 95 11.60 -2.61 -6.97
C ALA A 95 11.06 -3.98 -7.46
N MET A 96 11.87 -4.75 -8.18
CA MET A 96 11.56 -6.12 -8.60
C MET A 96 11.96 -7.08 -7.48
N CYS A 97 11.07 -7.31 -6.52
CA CYS A 97 11.31 -8.10 -5.32
C CYS A 97 11.79 -9.52 -5.64
N LEU A 98 11.22 -10.17 -6.65
CA LEU A 98 11.54 -11.56 -7.00
C LEU A 98 12.88 -11.72 -7.73
N MET A 99 13.57 -10.62 -8.08
CA MET A 99 14.95 -10.72 -8.60
C MET A 99 15.95 -11.19 -7.55
N CYS A 100 15.67 -10.95 -6.26
CA CYS A 100 16.53 -11.36 -5.15
C CYS A 100 15.82 -12.29 -4.16
N HIS A 101 14.53 -12.07 -3.91
CA HIS A 101 13.77 -12.82 -2.92
C HIS A 101 13.11 -14.10 -3.47
N LYS A 102 13.24 -14.41 -4.77
CA LYS A 102 12.72 -15.67 -5.29
C LYS A 102 13.55 -16.84 -4.74
N VAL A 103 12.85 -17.92 -4.38
CA VAL A 103 13.44 -19.13 -3.81
C VAL A 103 14.71 -19.57 -4.53
N GLY A 104 15.82 -19.61 -3.81
CA GLY A 104 17.11 -20.10 -4.29
C GLY A 104 17.86 -19.20 -5.28
N VAL A 105 17.38 -17.98 -5.54
CA VAL A 105 18.05 -17.05 -6.48
C VAL A 105 19.26 -16.36 -5.85
N MET A 106 19.17 -15.96 -4.58
CA MET A 106 20.25 -15.25 -3.89
C MET A 106 20.41 -15.76 -2.45
N PRO A 107 21.36 -16.68 -2.17
CA PRO A 107 21.49 -17.33 -0.86
C PRO A 107 21.68 -16.39 0.34
N ALA A 108 22.21 -15.19 0.11
CA ALA A 108 22.41 -14.18 1.15
C ALA A 108 21.15 -13.35 1.47
N VAL A 109 20.05 -13.54 0.73
CA VAL A 109 18.78 -12.81 0.88
C VAL A 109 17.68 -13.80 1.27
N PRO A 110 16.80 -13.45 2.23
CA PRO A 110 15.69 -14.33 2.60
C PRO A 110 14.75 -14.59 1.42
N ASP A 111 14.43 -15.85 1.21
CA ASP A 111 13.46 -16.28 0.21
C ASP A 111 12.02 -15.85 0.59
N VAL A 112 11.18 -15.65 -0.42
CA VAL A 112 9.74 -15.51 -0.23
C VAL A 112 9.17 -16.78 0.43
N PRO A 113 8.24 -16.65 1.39
CA PRO A 113 7.59 -17.81 1.98
C PRO A 113 6.80 -18.63 0.96
N ALA A 114 6.62 -19.92 1.22
CA ALA A 114 5.87 -20.82 0.33
C ALA A 114 4.41 -20.37 0.11
N ASP A 115 3.77 -19.75 1.12
CA ASP A 115 2.42 -19.19 1.02
C ASP A 115 2.32 -17.88 0.21
N HIS A 116 3.43 -17.45 -0.40
CA HIS A 116 3.49 -16.34 -1.36
C HIS A 116 3.60 -16.83 -2.82
N GLN A 117 3.48 -18.12 -3.07
CA GLN A 117 3.47 -18.67 -4.42
C GLN A 117 2.42 -17.97 -5.29
N GLY A 118 2.82 -17.56 -6.49
CA GLY A 118 1.93 -16.91 -7.46
C GLY A 118 1.72 -15.40 -7.23
N ARG A 119 2.28 -14.82 -6.17
CA ARG A 119 2.23 -13.36 -5.97
C ARG A 119 3.12 -12.62 -6.97
N THR A 120 2.63 -11.48 -7.44
CA THR A 120 3.33 -10.60 -8.37
C THR A 120 4.10 -9.50 -7.64
N GLU A 121 5.02 -8.83 -8.34
CA GLU A 121 5.84 -7.74 -7.79
C GLU A 121 4.97 -6.61 -7.18
N LYS A 122 3.86 -6.25 -7.84
CA LYS A 122 2.93 -5.23 -7.33
C LYS A 122 2.29 -5.67 -6.01
N GLN A 123 2.09 -6.96 -5.79
CA GLN A 123 1.41 -7.49 -4.62
C GLN A 123 2.30 -7.54 -3.37
N CYS A 124 3.62 -7.61 -3.53
CA CYS A 124 4.57 -7.57 -2.41
C CYS A 124 4.41 -6.29 -1.58
N GLN A 125 4.32 -5.15 -2.25
CA GLN A 125 4.19 -3.83 -1.62
C GLN A 125 2.77 -3.54 -1.09
N MET A 126 1.83 -4.47 -1.18
CA MET A 126 0.54 -4.31 -0.49
C MET A 126 0.65 -4.57 1.01
N CYS A 127 1.57 -5.45 1.43
CA CYS A 127 1.78 -5.82 2.83
C CYS A 127 3.13 -5.33 3.36
N HIS A 128 4.18 -5.39 2.52
CA HIS A 128 5.54 -5.01 2.90
C HIS A 128 5.82 -3.57 2.50
N GLN A 129 5.94 -2.67 3.48
CA GLN A 129 6.32 -1.28 3.24
C GLN A 129 7.81 -1.05 3.57
N PRO A 130 8.48 -0.10 2.89
CA PRO A 130 9.78 0.39 3.32
C PRO A 130 9.77 0.77 4.79
N LYS A 131 10.86 0.48 5.49
CA LYS A 131 11.05 1.03 6.83
C LYS A 131 11.02 2.57 6.74
N PRO A 132 10.31 3.27 7.64
CA PRO A 132 10.47 4.71 7.78
C PRO A 132 11.94 5.09 7.92
N ALA A 133 12.33 6.17 7.25
CA ALA A 133 13.66 6.77 7.39
C ALA A 133 13.89 7.25 8.83
#